data_AF-A0A930SQM9-F1
#
_entry.id   AF-A0A930SQM9-F1
#
_cell.length_a   1.000
_cell.length_b   1.000
_cell.length_c   1.000
_cell.angle_alpha   90.00
_cell.angle_beta   90.00
_cell.angle_gamma   90.00
#
_symmetry.space_group_name_H-M   'P 1'
#
loop_
_entity.id
_entity.type
_entity.pdbx_description
1 polymer ?
#
loop_
_entity_poly.entity_id
_entity_poly.type
_entity_poly.pdbx_seq_one_letter_code
_entity_poly.pdbx_strand_id
1 'polypeptide(L)'
;VATGLWWLPIGRAWALSRSGFAAIAANQVESFVTRLSAAHRLAPWEPYYAYQLGWNLGELSRQSPDADPDLRSQAIAWFETAMTQAPPTEFGLSSLGWLVGETDPQAALVPFAQAAQRVPAKQGVFWAIGLHLLRLGEVNLAKDAFALEGLRHPVLLTSPVWRQPPLQDLATPVYDTVDAILTSGLEASAPDDLVSLHPHFYQVRGSLRWWRGDLAAAQSDWQDAGLEFGPAIAAIDQGQIPEAQLAAIADPALRLTLQAWQTPEHRREWLAQAWILNTEDWATPPAPILEALEATQAVSTSFQDWLQNRAPSWPRRNERLAFGVISRHVDGPLPRDYGVLPENIATTYLVNALFPNVVYWPALDRALEPLRNDFLAAVLSLG
;
A
#
# COMPACT_ATOMS: atom_id res chain seq x y z
N VAL A 1 38.70 -17.04 25.49
CA VAL A 1 37.95 -16.58 26.69
C VAL A 1 37.08 -15.36 26.37
N ALA A 2 37.61 -14.31 25.71
CA ALA A 2 36.82 -13.13 25.33
C ALA A 2 35.64 -13.43 24.37
N THR A 3 35.78 -14.37 23.43
CA THR A 3 34.69 -14.77 22.52
C THR A 3 33.50 -15.40 23.26
N GLY A 4 33.72 -16.31 24.20
CA GLY A 4 32.62 -16.98 24.94
C GLY A 4 31.74 -16.04 25.77
N LEU A 5 32.29 -14.92 26.25
CA LEU A 5 31.56 -13.90 27.03
C LEU A 5 30.53 -13.12 26.20
N TRP A 6 30.77 -12.94 24.90
CA TRP A 6 29.84 -12.23 24.00
C TRP A 6 28.78 -13.15 23.38
N TRP A 7 29.12 -14.41 23.11
CA TRP A 7 28.22 -15.35 22.43
C TRP A 7 27.11 -15.92 23.35
N LEU A 8 27.40 -16.11 24.64
CA LEU A 8 26.43 -16.63 25.60
C LEU A 8 25.19 -15.74 25.78
N PRO A 9 25.29 -14.41 25.99
CA PRO A 9 24.12 -13.55 26.12
C PRO A 9 23.31 -13.48 24.81
N ILE A 10 23.96 -13.45 23.65
CA ILE A 10 23.29 -13.43 22.33
C ILE A 10 22.51 -14.72 22.10
N GLY A 11 23.15 -15.88 22.28
CA GLY A 11 22.50 -17.17 22.10
C GLY A 11 21.34 -17.37 23.08
N ARG A 12 21.48 -16.89 24.32
CA ARG A 12 20.40 -16.94 25.32
C ARG A 12 19.26 -15.98 24.99
N ALA A 13 19.55 -14.77 24.51
CA ALA A 13 18.53 -13.83 24.06
C ALA A 13 17.71 -14.44 22.91
N TRP A 14 18.37 -15.05 21.93
CA TRP A 14 17.70 -15.70 20.81
C TRP A 14 16.86 -16.93 21.24
N ALA A 15 17.36 -17.74 22.17
CA ALA A 15 16.58 -18.85 22.72
C ALA A 15 15.32 -18.35 23.44
N LEU A 16 15.44 -17.25 24.19
CA LEU A 16 14.31 -16.61 24.87
C LEU A 16 13.31 -16.03 23.87
N SER A 17 13.75 -15.32 22.84
CA SER A 17 12.86 -14.75 21.81
C SER A 17 12.07 -15.85 21.11
N ARG A 18 12.75 -16.91 20.65
CA ARG A 18 12.10 -18.08 20.04
C ARG A 18 11.04 -18.68 20.96
N SER A 19 11.36 -18.87 22.24
CA SER A 19 10.39 -19.38 23.22
C SER A 19 9.24 -18.39 23.49
N GLY A 20 9.48 -17.08 23.39
CA GLY A 20 8.44 -16.07 23.48
C GLY A 20 7.51 -16.10 22.28
N PHE A 21 8.04 -16.23 21.06
CA PHE A 21 7.22 -16.38 19.85
C PHE A 21 6.35 -17.64 19.86
N ALA A 22 6.86 -18.75 20.42
CA ALA A 22 6.03 -19.93 20.66
C ALA A 22 4.89 -19.65 21.67
N ALA A 23 5.13 -18.81 22.68
CA ALA A 23 4.12 -18.44 23.67
C ALA A 23 3.01 -17.57 23.06
N ILE A 24 3.33 -16.56 22.25
CA ILE A 24 2.29 -15.74 21.60
C ILE A 24 1.46 -16.54 20.59
N ALA A 25 2.07 -17.48 19.86
CA ALA A 25 1.34 -18.40 18.98
C ALA A 25 0.36 -19.31 19.76
N ALA A 26 0.64 -19.56 21.05
CA ALA A 26 -0.24 -20.28 21.97
C ALA A 26 -1.16 -19.36 22.80
N ASN A 27 -1.29 -18.09 22.40
CA ASN A 27 -2.07 -17.05 23.10
C ASN A 27 -1.65 -16.79 24.56
N GLN A 28 -0.38 -17.03 24.89
CA GLN A 28 0.21 -16.80 26.22
C GLN A 28 0.95 -15.45 26.26
N VAL A 29 0.19 -14.36 26.20
CA VAL A 29 0.72 -12.98 26.06
C VAL A 29 1.72 -12.61 27.17
N GLU A 30 1.41 -12.88 28.44
CA GLU A 30 2.31 -12.56 29.57
C GLU A 30 3.67 -13.28 29.46
N SER A 31 3.64 -14.56 29.05
CA SER A 31 4.86 -15.34 28.82
C SER A 31 5.67 -14.79 27.65
N PHE A 32 5.01 -14.38 26.57
CA PHE A 32 5.66 -13.69 25.44
C PHE A 32 6.37 -12.41 25.90
N VAL A 33 5.66 -11.53 26.61
CA VAL A 33 6.20 -10.26 27.12
C VAL A 33 7.39 -10.51 28.03
N THR A 34 7.26 -11.43 28.99
CA THR A 34 8.32 -11.76 29.95
C THR A 34 9.58 -12.26 29.23
N ARG A 35 9.43 -13.15 28.25
CA ARG A 35 10.54 -13.79 27.54
C ARG A 35 11.24 -12.81 26.59
N LEU A 36 10.50 -12.06 25.79
CA LEU A 36 11.11 -11.06 24.89
C LEU A 36 11.72 -9.88 25.66
N SER A 37 11.11 -9.46 26.77
CA SER A 37 11.72 -8.44 27.64
C SER A 37 13.03 -8.95 28.24
N ALA A 38 13.11 -10.23 28.61
CA ALA A 38 14.35 -10.86 29.07
C ALA A 38 15.40 -10.98 27.95
N ALA A 39 14.98 -11.30 26.72
CA ALA A 39 15.86 -11.29 25.55
C ALA A 39 16.44 -9.89 25.30
N HIS A 40 15.59 -8.86 25.33
CA HIS A 40 16.00 -7.47 25.21
C HIS A 40 17.00 -7.06 26.30
N ARG A 41 16.76 -7.41 27.58
CA ARG A 41 17.73 -7.12 28.66
C ARG A 41 19.09 -7.79 28.47
N LEU A 42 19.15 -8.95 27.80
CA LEU A 42 20.39 -9.67 27.54
C LEU A 42 21.15 -9.14 26.32
N ALA A 43 20.44 -8.53 25.37
CA ALA A 43 21.01 -7.90 24.18
C ALA A 43 20.33 -6.53 23.93
N PRO A 44 20.58 -5.53 24.78
CA PRO A 44 19.86 -4.24 24.73
C PRO A 44 20.20 -3.39 23.50
N TRP A 45 21.26 -3.72 22.76
CA TRP A 45 21.63 -3.08 21.51
C TRP A 45 20.87 -3.63 20.29
N GLU A 46 20.09 -4.70 20.46
CA GLU A 46 19.33 -5.34 19.38
C GLU A 46 17.88 -4.84 19.39
N PRO A 47 17.51 -3.90 18.50
CA PRO A 47 16.18 -3.31 18.48
C PRO A 47 15.09 -4.31 18.06
N TYR A 48 15.44 -5.44 17.45
CA TYR A 48 14.50 -6.45 16.99
C TYR A 48 13.48 -6.86 18.06
N TYR A 49 13.93 -7.13 19.29
CA TYR A 49 13.05 -7.59 20.36
C TYR A 49 12.06 -6.52 20.80
N ALA A 50 12.52 -5.27 20.88
CA ALA A 50 11.68 -4.14 21.24
C ALA A 50 10.66 -3.83 20.13
N TYR A 51 11.07 -3.88 18.85
CA TYR A 51 10.13 -3.77 17.72
C TYR A 51 9.09 -4.89 17.72
N GLN A 52 9.48 -6.14 18.00
CA GLN A 52 8.55 -7.26 18.06
C GLN A 52 7.59 -7.16 19.24
N LEU A 53 8.05 -6.70 20.41
CA LEU A 53 7.18 -6.39 21.55
C LEU A 53 6.18 -5.31 21.18
N GLY A 54 6.66 -4.18 20.64
CA GLY A 54 5.82 -3.06 20.19
C GLY A 54 4.77 -3.53 19.19
N TRP A 55 5.19 -4.26 18.16
CA TRP A 55 4.30 -4.70 17.10
C TRP A 55 3.21 -5.65 17.60
N ASN A 56 3.58 -6.74 18.29
CA ASN A 56 2.62 -7.74 18.76
C ASN A 56 1.65 -7.16 19.81
N LEU A 57 2.12 -6.33 20.74
CA LEU A 57 1.25 -5.70 21.73
C LEU A 57 0.28 -4.71 21.08
N GLY A 58 0.75 -3.95 20.08
CA GLY A 58 -0.13 -3.06 19.34
C GLY A 58 -1.15 -3.82 18.49
N GLU A 59 -0.79 -4.98 17.92
CA GLU A 59 -1.76 -5.87 17.24
C GLU A 59 -2.86 -6.33 18.19
N LEU A 60 -2.48 -6.87 19.35
CA LEU A 60 -3.42 -7.31 20.37
C LEU A 60 -4.32 -6.17 20.83
N SER A 61 -3.76 -4.97 21.04
CA SER A 61 -4.52 -3.80 21.46
C SER A 61 -5.65 -3.44 20.49
N ARG A 62 -5.51 -3.74 19.19
CA ARG A 62 -6.51 -3.47 18.15
C ARG A 62 -7.49 -4.62 17.93
N GLN A 63 -7.12 -5.83 18.29
CA GLN A 63 -7.96 -7.03 18.14
C GLN A 63 -8.96 -7.19 19.30
N SER A 64 -8.70 -6.58 20.45
CA SER A 64 -9.61 -6.56 21.58
C SER A 64 -10.92 -5.81 21.24
N PRO A 65 -12.11 -6.35 21.61
CA PRO A 65 -13.41 -5.73 21.30
C PRO A 65 -13.53 -4.26 21.70
N ASP A 66 -12.87 -3.85 22.78
CA ASP A 66 -12.91 -2.49 23.33
C ASP A 66 -11.61 -1.70 23.16
N ALA A 67 -10.68 -2.17 22.31
CA ALA A 67 -9.32 -1.65 22.14
C ALA A 67 -8.55 -1.44 23.46
N ASP A 68 -7.57 -2.30 23.78
CA ASP A 68 -6.89 -2.26 25.08
C ASP A 68 -5.88 -1.08 25.17
N PRO A 69 -6.17 -0.02 25.95
CA PRO A 69 -5.30 1.15 26.04
C PRO A 69 -3.98 0.87 26.76
N ASP A 70 -3.94 -0.13 27.65
CA ASP A 70 -2.74 -0.50 28.39
C ASP A 70 -1.77 -1.26 27.48
N LEU A 71 -2.27 -2.17 26.64
CA LEU A 71 -1.46 -2.84 25.61
C LEU A 71 -0.95 -1.84 24.58
N ARG A 72 -1.78 -0.87 24.17
CA ARG A 72 -1.36 0.20 23.24
C ARG A 72 -0.26 1.06 23.84
N SER A 73 -0.39 1.47 25.10
CA SER A 73 0.62 2.27 25.79
C SER A 73 1.94 1.52 25.94
N GLN A 74 1.89 0.22 26.26
CA GLN A 74 3.07 -0.64 26.28
C GLN A 74 3.70 -0.77 24.88
N ALA A 75 2.87 -0.92 23.83
CA ALA A 75 3.34 -1.02 22.46
C ALA A 75 4.12 0.24 22.04
N ILE A 76 3.57 1.43 22.33
CA ILE A 76 4.21 2.73 22.09
C ILE A 76 5.56 2.78 22.80
N ALA A 77 5.61 2.47 24.10
CA ALA A 77 6.84 2.49 24.89
C ALA A 77 7.92 1.55 24.33
N TRP A 78 7.53 0.39 23.81
CA TRP A 78 8.46 -0.54 23.17
C TRP A 78 8.98 -0.06 21.82
N PHE A 79 8.15 0.59 21.00
CA PHE A 79 8.63 1.24 19.77
C PHE A 79 9.60 2.37 20.06
N GLU A 80 9.29 3.23 21.03
CA GLU A 80 10.19 4.31 21.47
C GLU A 80 11.51 3.73 22.00
N THR A 81 11.43 2.67 22.81
CA THR A 81 12.62 1.93 23.29
C THR A 81 13.48 1.44 22.12
N ALA A 82 12.90 0.81 21.09
CA ALA A 82 13.63 0.37 19.90
C ALA A 82 14.31 1.54 19.16
N MET A 83 13.62 2.67 19.03
CA MET A 83 14.11 3.87 18.35
C MET A 83 15.24 4.59 19.10
N THR A 84 15.36 4.40 20.42
CA THR A 84 16.52 4.90 21.17
C THR A 84 17.77 4.03 21.02
N GLN A 85 17.62 2.76 20.61
CA GLN A 85 18.71 1.79 20.48
C GLN A 85 19.39 1.84 19.12
N ALA A 86 18.61 2.14 18.08
CA ALA A 86 19.07 2.25 16.70
C ALA A 86 18.31 3.37 15.98
N PRO A 87 18.89 3.95 14.91
CA PRO A 87 18.20 4.95 14.10
C PRO A 87 16.77 4.50 13.74
N PRO A 88 15.74 5.35 13.95
CA PRO A 88 14.36 4.98 13.68
C PRO A 88 14.19 4.49 12.24
N THR A 89 13.57 3.33 12.11
CA THR A 89 13.22 2.76 10.81
C THR A 89 11.85 3.28 10.38
N GLU A 90 11.56 3.27 9.08
CA GLU A 90 10.22 3.62 8.60
C GLU A 90 9.15 2.73 9.26
N PHE A 91 9.38 1.42 9.40
CA PHE A 91 8.44 0.52 10.06
C PHE A 91 8.14 0.94 11.50
N GLY A 92 9.19 1.28 12.27
CA GLY A 92 9.01 1.78 13.62
C GLY A 92 8.18 3.06 13.65
N LEU A 93 8.53 4.03 12.79
CA LEU A 93 7.92 5.35 12.75
C LEU A 93 6.45 5.30 12.30
N SER A 94 6.14 4.57 11.24
CA SER A 94 4.76 4.41 10.77
C SER A 94 3.91 3.61 11.76
N SER A 95 4.48 2.60 12.42
CA SER A 95 3.79 1.86 13.48
C SER A 95 3.47 2.74 14.69
N LEU A 96 4.44 3.56 15.14
CA LEU A 96 4.24 4.52 16.21
C LEU A 96 3.17 5.55 15.86
N GLY A 97 3.20 6.08 14.63
CA GLY A 97 2.18 7.02 14.14
C GLY A 97 0.76 6.46 14.22
N TRP A 98 0.57 5.20 13.81
CA TRP A 98 -0.74 4.53 13.93
C TRP A 98 -1.19 4.36 15.38
N LEU A 99 -0.29 3.97 16.28
CA LEU A 99 -0.65 3.73 17.68
C LEU A 99 -0.97 5.03 18.43
N VAL A 100 -0.18 6.08 18.24
CA VAL A 100 -0.41 7.39 18.86
C VAL A 100 -1.65 8.06 18.26
N GLY A 101 -1.84 7.92 16.94
CA GLY A 101 -2.93 8.52 16.19
C GLY A 101 -4.33 8.04 16.57
N GLU A 102 -4.46 6.86 17.18
CA GLU A 102 -5.74 6.39 17.73
C GLU A 102 -6.31 7.41 18.73
N THR A 103 -5.47 7.95 19.62
CA THR A 103 -5.89 8.90 20.66
C THR A 103 -5.63 10.36 20.31
N ASP A 104 -4.54 10.64 19.60
CA ASP A 104 -4.12 12.01 19.26
C ASP A 104 -3.70 12.07 17.78
N PRO A 105 -4.60 12.53 16.88
CA PRO A 105 -4.29 12.63 15.47
C PRO A 105 -3.15 13.58 15.13
N GLN A 106 -2.91 14.61 15.95
CA GLN A 106 -1.85 15.59 15.72
C GLN A 106 -0.49 14.98 16.05
N ALA A 107 -0.39 14.26 17.16
CA ALA A 107 0.85 13.60 17.57
C ALA A 107 1.30 12.50 16.59
N ALA A 108 0.39 11.94 15.78
CA ALA A 108 0.72 10.99 14.72
C ALA A 108 1.48 11.59 13.53
N LEU A 109 1.32 12.90 13.28
CA LEU A 109 1.86 13.55 12.07
C LEU A 109 3.38 13.51 12.03
N VAL A 110 4.05 13.73 13.17
CA VAL A 110 5.53 13.76 13.22
C VAL A 110 6.14 12.38 12.90
N PRO A 111 5.73 11.26 13.55
CA PRO A 111 6.23 9.94 13.18
C PRO A 111 5.95 9.58 11.71
N PHE A 112 4.76 9.88 11.19
CA PHE A 112 4.47 9.60 9.79
C PHE A 112 5.27 10.47 8.81
N ALA A 113 5.47 11.76 9.10
CA ALA A 113 6.30 12.63 8.29
C ALA A 113 7.75 12.14 8.25
N GLN A 114 8.30 11.72 9.40
CA GLN A 114 9.62 11.11 9.46
C GLN A 114 9.66 9.77 8.69
N ALA A 115 8.63 8.94 8.78
CA ALA A 115 8.51 7.71 8.00
C ALA A 115 8.56 8.00 6.49
N ALA A 116 7.83 9.01 6.02
CA ALA A 116 7.79 9.46 4.63
C ALA A 116 9.15 9.98 4.16
N GLN A 117 9.91 10.68 5.01
CA GLN A 117 11.27 11.12 4.69
C GLN A 117 12.26 9.95 4.55
N ARG A 118 12.05 8.84 5.28
CA ARG A 118 12.95 7.67 5.25
C ARG A 118 12.71 6.78 4.04
N VAL A 119 11.45 6.48 3.74
CA VAL A 119 11.07 5.64 2.60
C VAL A 119 9.91 6.32 1.87
N PRO A 120 10.20 7.30 0.98
CA PRO A 120 9.16 8.06 0.31
C PRO A 120 8.26 7.23 -0.62
N ALA A 121 8.77 6.07 -1.06
CA ALA A 121 8.05 5.10 -1.87
C ALA A 121 7.20 4.10 -1.04
N LYS A 122 7.14 4.27 0.29
CA LYS A 122 6.39 3.37 1.15
C LYS A 122 4.89 3.65 1.01
N GLN A 123 4.19 2.69 0.39
CA GLN A 123 2.75 2.69 0.30
C GLN A 123 2.09 2.77 1.70
N GLY A 124 1.09 3.64 1.83
CA GLY A 124 0.25 3.79 3.00
C GLY A 124 0.69 4.86 3.99
N VAL A 125 1.88 5.45 3.85
CA VAL A 125 2.35 6.50 4.77
C VAL A 125 1.64 7.82 4.50
N PHE A 126 1.58 8.27 3.24
CA PHE A 126 0.86 9.50 2.90
C PHE A 126 -0.65 9.31 3.06
N TRP A 127 -1.15 8.10 2.79
CA TRP A 127 -2.51 7.70 3.15
C TRP A 127 -2.80 7.92 4.65
N ALA A 128 -1.92 7.44 5.53
CA ALA A 128 -2.08 7.59 6.96
C ALA A 128 -2.04 9.07 7.40
N ILE A 129 -1.12 9.86 6.84
CA ILE A 129 -1.05 11.31 7.09
C ILE A 129 -2.39 11.96 6.70
N GLY A 130 -2.92 11.64 5.51
CA GLY A 130 -4.20 12.16 5.03
C GLY A 130 -5.36 11.84 5.98
N LEU A 131 -5.48 10.60 6.44
CA LEU A 131 -6.53 10.22 7.40
C LEU A 131 -6.46 10.99 8.71
N HIS A 132 -5.26 11.23 9.25
CA HIS A 132 -5.09 11.97 10.51
C HIS A 132 -5.35 13.47 10.31
N LEU A 133 -4.92 14.05 9.19
CA LEU A 133 -5.25 15.44 8.82
C LEU A 133 -6.76 15.65 8.68
N LEU A 134 -7.50 14.70 8.12
CA LEU A 134 -8.96 14.78 8.09
C LEU A 134 -9.59 14.81 9.47
N ARG A 135 -9.07 14.02 10.41
CA ARG A 135 -9.55 14.03 11.81
C ARG A 135 -9.26 15.36 12.51
N LEU A 136 -8.26 16.12 12.04
CA LEU A 136 -7.93 17.46 12.52
C LEU A 136 -8.72 18.56 11.80
N GLY A 137 -9.48 18.24 10.75
CA GLY A 137 -10.17 19.22 9.92
C GLY A 137 -9.27 19.90 8.86
N GLU A 138 -8.04 19.43 8.68
CA GLU A 138 -7.08 19.96 7.70
C GLU A 138 -7.31 19.37 6.31
N VAL A 139 -8.51 19.63 5.75
CA VAL A 139 -9.03 18.99 4.54
C VAL A 139 -8.12 19.20 3.32
N ASN A 140 -7.53 20.40 3.15
CA ASN A 140 -6.65 20.69 2.03
C ASN A 140 -5.36 19.88 2.07
N LEU A 141 -4.71 19.83 3.25
CA LEU A 141 -3.50 19.03 3.42
C LEU A 141 -3.81 17.53 3.30
N ALA A 142 -4.97 17.08 3.80
CA ALA A 142 -5.37 15.69 3.63
C ALA A 142 -5.52 15.30 2.15
N LYS A 143 -6.17 16.16 1.35
CA LYS A 143 -6.29 15.99 -0.10
C LYS A 143 -4.91 15.90 -0.76
N ASP A 144 -3.98 16.78 -0.41
CA ASP A 144 -2.61 16.76 -0.96
C ASP A 144 -1.86 15.47 -0.56
N ALA A 145 -2.04 14.98 0.67
CA ALA A 145 -1.48 13.71 1.13
C ALA A 145 -1.98 12.53 0.29
N PHE A 146 -3.30 12.44 0.07
CA PHE A 146 -3.87 11.38 -0.76
C PHE A 146 -3.45 11.49 -2.23
N ALA A 147 -3.29 12.71 -2.75
CA ALA A 147 -2.80 12.91 -4.11
C ALA A 147 -1.34 12.43 -4.25
N LEU A 148 -0.47 12.73 -3.28
CA LEU A 148 0.91 12.22 -3.24
C LEU A 148 0.96 10.68 -3.18
N GLU A 149 0.10 10.07 -2.36
CA GLU A 149 -0.04 8.61 -2.31
C GLU A 149 -0.48 8.06 -3.68
N GLY A 150 -1.49 8.68 -4.32
CA GLY A 150 -2.01 8.26 -5.62
C GLY A 150 -1.04 8.45 -6.79
N LEU A 151 -0.20 9.48 -6.75
CA LEU A 151 0.86 9.69 -7.76
C LEU A 151 1.91 8.57 -7.71
N ARG A 152 2.26 8.11 -6.49
CA ARG A 152 3.26 7.07 -6.31
C ARG A 152 2.69 5.65 -6.41
N HIS A 153 1.44 5.47 -6.02
CA HIS A 153 0.71 4.20 -6.04
C HIS A 153 -0.68 4.38 -6.69
N PRO A 154 -0.75 4.56 -8.02
CA PRO A 154 -1.98 4.83 -8.77
C PRO A 154 -3.14 3.89 -8.51
N VAL A 155 -2.87 2.62 -8.20
CA VAL A 155 -3.91 1.62 -7.88
C VAL A 155 -4.75 2.02 -6.66
N LEU A 156 -4.26 2.89 -5.79
CA LEU A 156 -5.04 3.38 -4.65
C LEU A 156 -6.15 4.36 -5.04
N LEU A 157 -6.07 4.96 -6.22
CA LEU A 157 -7.13 5.81 -6.77
C LEU A 157 -8.40 5.00 -7.09
N THR A 158 -8.28 3.68 -7.26
CA THR A 158 -9.40 2.77 -7.54
C THR A 158 -9.95 2.08 -6.29
N SER A 159 -9.40 2.39 -5.11
CA SER A 159 -9.82 1.78 -3.85
C SER A 159 -11.30 2.05 -3.56
N PRO A 160 -12.07 1.06 -3.07
CA PRO A 160 -13.48 1.23 -2.77
C PRO A 160 -13.75 2.22 -1.62
N VAL A 161 -12.73 2.58 -0.83
CA VAL A 161 -12.83 3.56 0.26
C VAL A 161 -13.28 4.94 -0.21
N TRP A 162 -13.00 5.29 -1.46
CA TRP A 162 -13.43 6.56 -2.08
C TRP A 162 -14.94 6.69 -2.23
N ARG A 163 -15.72 5.66 -1.87
CA ARG A 163 -17.19 5.70 -1.87
C ARG A 163 -17.76 5.72 -0.45
N GLN A 164 -16.91 5.76 0.56
CA GLN A 164 -17.31 5.71 1.96
C GLN A 164 -17.06 7.07 2.60
N PRO A 165 -17.97 7.59 3.44
CA PRO A 165 -17.70 8.76 4.25
C PRO A 165 -16.49 8.55 5.19
N PRO A 166 -15.68 9.59 5.45
CA PRO A 166 -15.74 10.93 4.89
C PRO A 166 -15.00 11.07 3.54
N LEU A 167 -14.37 10.01 3.04
CA LEU A 167 -13.50 10.07 1.85
C LEU A 167 -14.26 10.27 0.54
N GLN A 168 -15.56 9.97 0.51
CA GLN A 168 -16.41 10.16 -0.67
C GLN A 168 -16.36 11.59 -1.21
N ASP A 169 -16.40 12.60 -0.34
CA ASP A 169 -16.40 14.01 -0.74
C ASP A 169 -15.01 14.49 -1.21
N LEU A 170 -13.96 13.69 -0.94
CA LEU A 170 -12.58 13.99 -1.31
C LEU A 170 -12.11 13.29 -2.58
N ALA A 171 -12.84 12.28 -3.06
CA ALA A 171 -12.43 11.52 -4.23
C ALA A 171 -12.16 12.42 -5.44
N THR A 172 -13.12 13.28 -5.82
CA THR A 172 -12.96 14.20 -6.94
C THR A 172 -11.84 15.23 -6.72
N PRO A 173 -11.77 15.96 -5.59
CA PRO A 173 -10.64 16.86 -5.31
C PRO A 173 -9.27 16.19 -5.38
N VAL A 174 -9.13 14.95 -4.91
CA VAL A 174 -7.88 14.18 -4.99
C VAL A 174 -7.57 13.85 -6.45
N TYR A 175 -8.54 13.35 -7.21
CA TYR A 175 -8.35 13.04 -8.63
C TYR A 175 -7.97 14.26 -9.46
N ASP A 176 -8.59 15.42 -9.19
CA ASP A 176 -8.24 16.68 -9.86
C ASP A 176 -6.82 17.12 -9.53
N THR A 177 -6.39 16.94 -8.27
CA THR A 177 -5.03 17.27 -7.84
C THR A 177 -4.00 16.36 -8.53
N VAL A 178 -4.28 15.06 -8.64
CA VAL A 178 -3.41 14.12 -9.36
C VAL A 178 -3.34 14.46 -10.85
N ASP A 179 -4.47 14.70 -11.52
CA ASP A 179 -4.51 15.07 -12.95
C ASP A 179 -3.73 16.36 -13.22
N ALA A 180 -3.89 17.37 -12.36
CA ALA A 180 -3.19 18.65 -12.48
C ALA A 180 -1.66 18.50 -12.32
N ILE A 181 -1.19 17.68 -11.38
CA ILE A 181 0.24 17.43 -11.18
C ILE A 181 0.82 16.69 -12.38
N LEU A 182 0.15 15.65 -12.88
CA LEU A 182 0.58 14.90 -14.07
C LEU A 182 0.61 15.78 -15.32
N THR A 183 -0.41 16.63 -15.50
CA THR A 183 -0.47 17.59 -16.61
C THR A 183 0.67 18.59 -16.54
N SER A 184 0.92 19.19 -15.37
CA SER A 184 2.04 20.11 -15.19
C SER A 184 3.39 19.41 -15.44
N GLY A 185 3.53 18.15 -15.04
CA GLY A 185 4.72 17.35 -15.29
C GLY A 185 4.97 17.06 -16.78
N LEU A 186 3.91 16.89 -17.57
CA LEU A 186 3.97 16.68 -19.02
C LEU A 186 4.26 17.98 -19.80
N GLU A 187 3.83 19.13 -19.28
CA GLU A 187 4.02 20.45 -19.90
C GLU A 187 5.36 21.10 -19.55
N ALA A 188 5.99 20.70 -18.44
CA ALA A 188 7.25 21.27 -17.99
C ALA A 188 8.35 21.05 -19.04
N SER A 189 9.08 22.12 -19.38
CA SER A 189 10.35 22.01 -20.10
C SER A 189 11.37 21.35 -19.18
N ALA A 190 11.55 20.04 -19.35
CA ALA A 190 12.19 19.23 -18.35
C ALA A 190 13.54 18.67 -18.86
N PRO A 191 14.54 18.46 -17.98
CA PRO A 191 15.70 17.66 -18.31
C PRO A 191 15.31 16.25 -18.78
N ASP A 192 16.18 15.60 -19.56
CA ASP A 192 15.91 14.31 -20.24
C ASP A 192 15.37 13.21 -19.31
N ASP A 193 15.72 13.24 -18.03
CA ASP A 193 15.27 12.28 -17.02
C ASP A 193 13.78 12.40 -16.68
N LEU A 194 13.22 13.61 -16.69
CA LEU A 194 11.79 13.84 -16.52
C LEU A 194 11.00 13.48 -17.79
N VAL A 195 11.57 13.73 -18.97
CA VAL A 195 10.96 13.30 -20.25
C VAL A 195 10.79 11.78 -20.29
N SER A 196 11.73 11.03 -19.69
CA SER A 196 11.61 9.56 -19.58
C SER A 196 10.41 9.08 -18.76
N LEU A 197 9.81 9.94 -17.92
CA LEU A 197 8.62 9.64 -17.13
C LEU A 197 7.31 9.90 -17.90
N HIS A 198 7.35 10.57 -19.04
CA HIS A 198 6.14 10.94 -19.79
C HIS A 198 5.23 9.75 -20.11
N PRO A 199 5.72 8.59 -20.59
CA PRO A 199 4.85 7.45 -20.85
C PRO A 199 4.06 7.01 -19.62
N HIS A 200 4.68 7.08 -18.44
CA HIS A 200 4.02 6.77 -17.18
C HIS A 200 3.01 7.84 -16.76
N PHE A 201 3.35 9.12 -16.92
CA PHE A 201 2.41 10.20 -16.61
C PHE A 201 1.17 10.16 -17.50
N TYR A 202 1.37 9.95 -18.80
CA TYR A 202 0.27 9.70 -19.74
C TYR A 202 -0.53 8.45 -19.37
N GLN A 203 0.12 7.33 -19.03
CA GLN A 203 -0.56 6.11 -18.59
C GLN A 203 -1.47 6.35 -17.38
N VAL A 204 -0.93 6.94 -16.31
CA VAL A 204 -1.69 7.18 -15.07
C VAL A 204 -2.80 8.20 -15.29
N ARG A 205 -2.51 9.30 -15.99
CA ARG A 205 -3.50 10.35 -16.29
C ARG A 205 -4.62 9.83 -17.17
N GLY A 206 -4.29 9.10 -18.23
CA GLY A 206 -5.25 8.49 -19.13
C GLY A 206 -6.15 7.48 -18.40
N SER A 207 -5.56 6.62 -17.56
CA SER A 207 -6.34 5.66 -16.77
C SER A 207 -7.23 6.34 -15.74
N LEU A 208 -6.77 7.43 -15.10
CA LEU A 208 -7.60 8.21 -14.18
C LEU A 208 -8.76 8.91 -14.91
N ARG A 209 -8.52 9.48 -16.10
CA ARG A 209 -9.57 10.11 -16.93
C ARG A 209 -10.60 9.09 -17.40
N TRP A 210 -10.15 7.92 -17.86
CA TRP A 210 -11.03 6.81 -18.18
C TRP A 210 -11.85 6.40 -16.96
N TRP A 211 -11.22 6.23 -15.80
CA TRP A 211 -11.91 5.93 -14.54
C TRP A 211 -12.96 6.99 -14.16
N ARG A 212 -12.79 8.23 -14.59
CA ARG A 212 -13.77 9.31 -14.36
C ARG A 212 -14.83 9.44 -15.45
N GLY A 213 -14.78 8.59 -16.48
CA GLY A 213 -15.73 8.59 -17.60
C GLY A 213 -15.33 9.48 -18.78
N ASP A 214 -14.12 10.04 -18.80
CA ASP A 214 -13.60 10.79 -19.94
C ASP A 214 -12.77 9.89 -20.86
N LEU A 215 -13.47 9.07 -21.66
CA LEU A 215 -12.84 8.13 -22.59
C LEU A 215 -12.01 8.84 -23.68
N ALA A 216 -12.46 10.00 -24.16
CA ALA A 216 -11.78 10.71 -25.24
C ALA A 216 -10.41 11.23 -24.79
N ALA A 217 -10.34 11.86 -23.61
CA ALA A 217 -9.07 12.32 -23.07
C ALA A 217 -8.16 11.14 -22.68
N ALA A 218 -8.73 10.04 -22.16
CA ALA A 218 -7.98 8.83 -21.86
C ALA A 218 -7.32 8.21 -23.10
N GLN A 219 -8.05 8.12 -24.22
CA GLN A 219 -7.51 7.61 -25.47
C GLN A 219 -6.36 8.45 -26.00
N SER A 220 -6.46 9.78 -25.91
CA SER A 220 -5.35 10.68 -26.30
C SER A 220 -4.11 10.38 -25.47
N ASP A 221 -4.25 10.29 -24.14
CA ASP A 221 -3.13 10.00 -23.24
C ASP A 221 -2.51 8.63 -23.52
N TRP A 222 -3.32 7.58 -23.69
CA TRP A 222 -2.80 6.25 -24.00
C TRP A 222 -2.12 6.18 -25.37
N GLN A 223 -2.60 6.93 -26.35
CA GLN A 223 -1.94 7.05 -27.65
C GLN A 223 -0.57 7.72 -27.53
N ASP A 224 -0.47 8.82 -26.77
CA ASP A 224 0.78 9.54 -26.53
C ASP A 224 1.78 8.69 -25.73
N ALA A 225 1.30 7.83 -24.84
CA ALA A 225 2.11 6.84 -24.13
C ALA A 225 2.52 5.63 -24.99
N GLY A 226 1.93 5.45 -26.18
CA GLY A 226 2.16 4.26 -27.02
C GLY A 226 1.55 2.97 -26.45
N LEU A 227 0.43 3.06 -25.72
CA LEU A 227 -0.19 1.93 -25.03
C LEU A 227 -1.26 1.25 -25.91
N GLU A 228 -0.95 0.03 -26.33
CA GLU A 228 -1.77 -0.76 -27.25
C GLU A 228 -3.12 -1.19 -26.67
N PHE A 229 -3.28 -1.15 -25.34
CA PHE A 229 -4.54 -1.48 -24.69
C PHE A 229 -5.61 -0.38 -24.82
N GLY A 230 -5.24 0.87 -25.13
CA GLY A 230 -6.19 1.99 -25.18
C GLY A 230 -7.36 1.76 -26.16
N PRO A 231 -7.10 1.38 -27.43
CA PRO A 231 -8.14 1.00 -28.37
C PRO A 231 -9.01 -0.16 -27.90
N ALA A 232 -8.42 -1.17 -27.24
CA ALA A 232 -9.16 -2.33 -26.74
C ALA A 232 -10.11 -1.97 -25.59
N ILE A 233 -9.68 -1.11 -24.65
CA ILE A 233 -10.54 -0.58 -23.60
C ILE A 233 -11.67 0.26 -24.20
N ALA A 234 -11.41 1.07 -25.21
CA ALA A 234 -12.49 1.82 -25.86
C ALA A 234 -13.48 0.94 -26.63
N ALA A 235 -13.01 -0.17 -27.21
CA ALA A 235 -13.87 -1.13 -27.90
C ALA A 235 -14.73 -1.96 -26.93
N ILE A 236 -14.31 -2.13 -25.68
CA ILE A 236 -15.09 -2.89 -24.69
C ILE A 236 -16.44 -2.25 -24.40
N ASP A 237 -16.50 -0.91 -24.40
CA ASP A 237 -17.74 -0.15 -24.17
C ASP A 237 -18.71 -0.25 -25.35
N GLN A 238 -18.21 -0.63 -26.53
CA GLN A 238 -19.01 -0.92 -27.72
C GLN A 238 -19.48 -2.38 -27.78
N GLY A 239 -19.16 -3.18 -26.75
CA GLY A 239 -19.63 -4.56 -26.57
C GLY A 239 -18.74 -5.64 -27.18
N GLN A 240 -17.79 -5.28 -28.06
CA GLN A 240 -16.85 -6.26 -28.63
C GLN A 240 -15.51 -5.63 -28.98
N ILE A 241 -14.45 -6.20 -28.42
CA ILE A 241 -13.05 -5.95 -28.77
C ILE A 241 -12.71 -6.81 -30.01
N PRO A 242 -12.23 -6.21 -31.11
CA PRO A 242 -11.69 -6.95 -32.24
C PRO A 242 -10.50 -7.84 -31.84
N GLU A 243 -10.43 -9.05 -32.37
CA GLU A 243 -9.35 -10.01 -32.07
C GLU A 243 -7.95 -9.42 -32.31
N ALA A 244 -7.78 -8.64 -33.38
CA ALA A 244 -6.52 -7.96 -33.68
C ALA A 244 -6.10 -6.95 -32.59
N GLN A 245 -7.06 -6.24 -31.99
CA GLN A 245 -6.78 -5.30 -30.89
C GLN A 245 -6.48 -6.05 -29.59
N LEU A 246 -7.21 -7.14 -29.32
CA LEU A 246 -6.95 -7.99 -28.16
C LEU A 246 -5.55 -8.64 -28.24
N ALA A 247 -5.17 -9.13 -29.43
CA ALA A 247 -3.87 -9.74 -29.68
C ALA A 247 -2.70 -8.75 -29.58
N ALA A 248 -2.94 -7.47 -29.88
CA ALA A 248 -1.94 -6.41 -29.78
C ALA A 248 -1.61 -5.99 -28.34
N ILE A 249 -2.39 -6.41 -27.33
CA ILE A 249 -2.09 -6.03 -25.94
C ILE A 249 -0.85 -6.80 -25.46
N ALA A 250 0.22 -6.05 -25.19
CA ALA A 250 1.48 -6.58 -24.65
C ALA A 250 1.33 -7.20 -23.24
N ASP A 251 0.46 -6.65 -22.39
CA ASP A 251 0.22 -7.17 -21.05
C ASP A 251 -0.70 -8.41 -21.08
N PRO A 252 -0.18 -9.61 -20.76
CA PRO A 252 -0.95 -10.83 -20.93
C PRO A 252 -2.08 -10.98 -19.90
N ALA A 253 -1.94 -10.40 -18.70
CA ALA A 253 -2.96 -10.47 -17.67
C ALA A 253 -4.16 -9.57 -17.99
N LEU A 254 -3.91 -8.35 -18.46
CA LEU A 254 -4.94 -7.47 -18.98
C LEU A 254 -5.65 -8.11 -20.18
N ARG A 255 -4.89 -8.67 -21.13
CA ARG A 255 -5.46 -9.35 -22.30
C ARG A 255 -6.40 -10.49 -21.89
N LEU A 256 -5.97 -11.37 -20.98
CA LEU A 256 -6.81 -12.46 -20.48
C LEU A 256 -8.03 -11.94 -19.71
N THR A 257 -7.90 -10.85 -18.96
CA THR A 257 -9.03 -10.23 -18.26
C THR A 257 -10.09 -9.71 -19.22
N LEU A 258 -9.65 -9.07 -20.31
CA LEU A 258 -10.55 -8.61 -21.38
C LEU A 258 -11.16 -9.81 -22.14
N GLN A 259 -10.40 -10.88 -22.36
CA GLN A 259 -10.93 -12.12 -22.92
C GLN A 259 -12.00 -12.75 -22.02
N ALA A 260 -11.81 -12.73 -20.71
CA ALA A 260 -12.80 -13.17 -19.71
C ALA A 260 -14.11 -12.37 -19.78
N TRP A 261 -14.02 -11.09 -20.16
CA TRP A 261 -15.19 -10.24 -20.37
C TRP A 261 -15.98 -10.65 -21.62
N GLN A 262 -15.28 -10.96 -22.72
CA GLN A 262 -15.90 -11.31 -24.00
C GLN A 262 -16.36 -12.77 -24.13
N THR A 263 -15.81 -13.68 -23.32
CA THR A 263 -16.09 -15.13 -23.40
C THR A 263 -16.62 -15.68 -22.07
N PRO A 264 -17.92 -15.47 -21.76
CA PRO A 264 -18.53 -15.89 -20.49
C PRO A 264 -18.30 -17.35 -20.12
N GLU A 265 -18.27 -18.24 -21.11
CA GLU A 265 -18.06 -19.68 -20.96
C GLU A 265 -16.66 -20.07 -20.48
N HIS A 266 -15.65 -19.23 -20.72
CA HIS A 266 -14.26 -19.44 -20.29
C HIS A 266 -13.80 -18.42 -19.23
N ARG A 267 -14.72 -17.57 -18.74
CA ARG A 267 -14.42 -16.46 -17.83
C ARG A 267 -13.57 -16.87 -16.64
N ARG A 268 -13.97 -17.92 -15.93
CA ARG A 268 -13.28 -18.40 -14.73
C ARG A 268 -11.83 -18.79 -15.01
N GLU A 269 -11.60 -19.48 -16.13
CA GLU A 269 -10.27 -19.90 -16.56
C GLU A 269 -9.38 -18.70 -16.88
N TRP A 270 -9.90 -17.74 -17.65
CA TRP A 270 -9.16 -16.53 -18.02
C TRP A 270 -8.85 -15.63 -16.83
N LEU A 271 -9.80 -15.42 -15.92
CA LEU A 271 -9.56 -14.66 -14.68
C LEU A 271 -8.49 -15.33 -13.81
N ALA A 272 -8.52 -16.65 -13.68
CA ALA A 272 -7.53 -17.39 -12.89
C ALA A 272 -6.12 -17.29 -13.51
N GLN A 273 -6.01 -17.42 -14.83
CA GLN A 273 -4.73 -17.27 -15.54
C GLN A 273 -4.21 -15.82 -15.46
N ALA A 274 -5.08 -14.82 -15.65
CA ALA A 274 -4.73 -13.41 -15.51
C ALA A 274 -4.18 -13.10 -14.12
N TRP A 275 -4.83 -13.62 -13.07
CA TRP A 275 -4.36 -13.48 -11.69
C TRP A 275 -2.96 -14.04 -11.50
N ILE A 276 -2.74 -15.29 -11.92
CA ILE A 276 -1.47 -16.01 -11.74
C ILE A 276 -0.31 -15.25 -12.39
N LEU A 277 -0.52 -14.66 -13.57
CA LEU A 277 0.49 -13.89 -14.29
C LEU A 277 0.89 -12.59 -13.59
N ASN A 278 0.01 -12.05 -12.75
CA ASN A 278 0.21 -10.78 -12.05
C ASN A 278 0.59 -10.93 -10.57
N THR A 279 0.55 -12.14 -10.03
CA THR A 279 1.01 -12.42 -8.67
C THR A 279 2.43 -12.95 -8.64
N GLU A 280 3.19 -12.48 -7.65
CA GLU A 280 4.47 -13.10 -7.29
C GLU A 280 4.24 -14.59 -6.94
N ASP A 281 5.25 -15.43 -7.23
CA ASP A 281 5.25 -16.88 -6.98
C ASP A 281 4.12 -17.69 -7.63
N TRP A 282 3.47 -17.18 -8.69
CA TRP A 282 2.42 -17.90 -9.43
C TRP A 282 1.25 -18.33 -8.53
N ALA A 283 0.94 -17.52 -7.51
CA ALA A 283 -0.10 -17.82 -6.54
C ALA A 283 -1.48 -17.94 -7.22
N THR A 284 -2.20 -19.00 -6.90
CA THR A 284 -3.58 -19.17 -7.38
C THR A 284 -4.53 -18.24 -6.62
N PRO A 285 -5.56 -17.68 -7.29
CA PRO A 285 -6.57 -16.90 -6.58
C PRO A 285 -7.29 -17.77 -5.55
N PRO A 286 -7.56 -17.27 -4.33
CA PRO A 286 -8.41 -17.97 -3.39
C PRO A 286 -9.79 -18.25 -4.03
N ALA A 287 -10.32 -19.46 -3.83
CA ALA A 287 -11.58 -19.87 -4.48
C ALA A 287 -12.75 -18.89 -4.27
N PRO A 288 -13.00 -18.35 -3.05
CA PRO A 288 -14.07 -17.38 -2.83
C PRO A 288 -13.86 -16.07 -3.61
N ILE A 289 -12.61 -15.67 -3.84
CA ILE A 289 -12.28 -14.46 -4.60
C ILE A 289 -12.53 -14.70 -6.09
N LEU A 290 -12.11 -15.84 -6.63
CA LEU A 290 -12.36 -16.19 -8.03
C LEU A 290 -13.86 -16.29 -8.33
N GLU A 291 -14.63 -16.92 -7.43
CA GLU A 291 -16.09 -16.98 -7.51
C GLU A 291 -16.73 -15.59 -7.48
N ALA A 292 -16.26 -14.71 -6.59
CA ALA A 292 -16.74 -13.34 -6.52
C ALA A 292 -16.41 -12.53 -7.78
N LEU A 293 -15.20 -12.67 -8.35
CA LEU A 293 -14.81 -12.02 -9.59
C LEU A 293 -15.72 -12.47 -10.75
N GLU A 294 -15.93 -13.78 -10.89
CA GLU A 294 -16.79 -14.37 -11.92
C GLU A 294 -18.25 -13.88 -11.79
N ALA A 295 -18.81 -13.95 -10.58
CA ALA A 295 -20.18 -13.56 -10.31
C ALA A 295 -20.43 -12.06 -10.51
N THR A 296 -19.50 -11.22 -10.03
CA THR A 296 -19.62 -9.76 -10.15
C THR A 296 -19.47 -9.31 -11.60
N GLN A 297 -18.55 -9.91 -12.36
CA GLN A 297 -18.40 -9.63 -13.79
C GLN A 297 -19.68 -9.99 -14.57
N ALA A 298 -20.31 -11.13 -14.26
CA ALA A 298 -21.51 -11.59 -14.95
C ALA A 298 -22.73 -10.65 -14.82
N VAL A 299 -22.83 -9.91 -13.72
CA VAL A 299 -23.97 -9.01 -13.43
C VAL A 299 -23.66 -7.53 -13.66
N SER A 300 -22.45 -7.21 -14.15
CA SER A 300 -22.01 -5.84 -14.41
C SER A 300 -22.54 -5.35 -15.75
N THR A 301 -22.93 -4.08 -15.82
CA THR A 301 -23.50 -3.51 -17.06
C THR A 301 -22.44 -3.09 -18.08
N SER A 302 -21.24 -2.81 -17.61
CA SER A 302 -20.07 -2.47 -18.43
C SER A 302 -18.80 -2.91 -17.72
N PHE A 303 -17.68 -2.93 -18.45
CA PHE A 303 -16.38 -3.25 -17.87
C PHE A 303 -15.99 -2.24 -16.78
N GLN A 304 -16.29 -0.97 -17.03
CA GLN A 304 -16.10 0.09 -16.06
C GLN A 304 -16.99 -0.08 -14.82
N ASP A 305 -18.28 -0.44 -14.98
CA ASP A 305 -19.18 -0.72 -13.84
C ASP A 305 -18.67 -1.88 -13.00
N TRP A 306 -18.15 -2.93 -13.65
CA TRP A 306 -17.53 -4.05 -12.94
C TRP A 306 -16.38 -3.56 -12.07
N LEU A 307 -15.41 -2.88 -12.67
CA LEU A 307 -14.20 -2.46 -11.97
C LEU A 307 -14.51 -1.44 -10.87
N GLN A 308 -15.38 -0.46 -11.13
CA GLN A 308 -15.69 0.59 -10.18
C GLN A 308 -16.62 0.11 -9.09
N ASN A 309 -17.73 -0.52 -9.45
CA ASN A 309 -18.88 -0.70 -8.58
C ASN A 309 -19.01 -2.08 -7.95
N ARG A 310 -18.57 -3.12 -8.66
CA ARG A 310 -18.92 -4.49 -8.32
C ARG A 310 -17.72 -5.38 -8.00
N ALA A 311 -16.52 -4.99 -8.43
CA ALA A 311 -15.31 -5.76 -8.19
C ALA A 311 -15.16 -6.04 -6.69
N PRO A 312 -14.81 -7.29 -6.32
CA PRO A 312 -14.60 -7.63 -4.94
C PRO A 312 -13.46 -6.80 -4.36
N SER A 313 -13.54 -6.57 -3.06
CA SER A 313 -12.50 -5.88 -2.31
C SER A 313 -12.10 -6.70 -1.11
N TRP A 314 -10.89 -6.49 -0.64
CA TRP A 314 -10.42 -7.07 0.60
C TRP A 314 -9.65 -6.06 1.44
N PRO A 315 -9.73 -6.16 2.78
CA PRO A 315 -8.88 -5.37 3.65
C PRO A 315 -7.45 -5.91 3.57
N ARG A 316 -6.52 -5.16 2.95
CA ARG A 316 -5.11 -5.54 2.92
C ARG A 316 -4.31 -4.77 3.94
N ARG A 317 -3.34 -5.47 4.54
CA ARG A 317 -2.26 -4.91 5.34
C ARG A 317 -0.96 -5.42 4.73
N ASN A 318 -0.02 -4.53 4.44
CA ASN A 318 1.23 -4.92 3.79
C ASN A 318 2.13 -5.68 4.76
N GLU A 319 2.63 -6.84 4.33
CA GLU A 319 3.63 -7.59 5.07
C GLU A 319 5.01 -6.95 4.96
N ARG A 320 5.77 -7.00 6.05
CA ARG A 320 7.13 -6.48 6.13
C ARG A 320 8.13 -7.60 5.88
N LEU A 321 8.13 -8.14 4.66
CA LEU A 321 8.92 -9.32 4.27
C LEU A 321 10.41 -9.17 4.60
N ALA A 322 10.98 -7.97 4.43
CA ALA A 322 12.38 -7.69 4.71
C ALA A 322 12.70 -7.43 6.20
N PHE A 323 11.71 -7.38 7.10
CA PHE A 323 11.92 -7.00 8.50
C PHE A 323 12.92 -7.93 9.22
N GLY A 324 12.73 -9.24 9.08
CA GLY A 324 13.65 -10.23 9.63
C GLY A 324 15.05 -10.14 9.01
N VAL A 325 15.13 -9.94 7.69
CA VAL A 325 16.42 -9.80 6.97
C VAL A 325 17.20 -8.59 7.45
N ILE A 326 16.55 -7.41 7.53
CA ILE A 326 17.17 -6.16 7.99
C ILE A 326 17.62 -6.30 9.45
N SER A 327 16.81 -6.96 10.28
CA SER A 327 17.11 -7.21 11.68
C SER A 327 18.05 -8.39 11.90
N ARG A 328 18.42 -9.14 10.86
CA ARG A 328 19.22 -10.39 10.92
C ARG A 328 18.61 -11.46 11.83
N HIS A 329 17.27 -11.52 11.87
CA HIS A 329 16.48 -12.48 12.62
C HIS A 329 15.61 -13.32 11.68
N VAL A 330 15.49 -14.62 11.98
CA VAL A 330 14.66 -15.58 11.21
C VAL A 330 13.57 -16.22 12.06
N ASP A 331 13.53 -15.92 13.35
CA ASP A 331 12.48 -16.33 14.29
C ASP A 331 11.40 -15.26 14.41
N GLY A 332 10.18 -15.64 14.80
CA GLY A 332 9.07 -14.73 15.04
C GLY A 332 8.19 -14.46 13.82
N PRO A 333 6.98 -13.93 14.04
CA PRO A 333 6.05 -13.59 12.97
C PRO A 333 6.58 -12.40 12.14
N LEU A 334 6.22 -12.38 10.85
CA LEU A 334 6.45 -11.23 9.99
C LEU A 334 5.47 -10.11 10.34
N PRO A 335 5.95 -8.89 10.65
CA PRO A 335 5.06 -7.78 10.92
C PRO A 335 4.21 -7.39 9.71
N ARG A 336 3.06 -6.79 10.00
CA ARG A 336 2.18 -6.14 9.02
C ARG A 336 1.92 -4.70 9.43
N ASP A 337 1.74 -3.81 8.47
CA ASP A 337 1.33 -2.42 8.72
C ASP A 337 0.04 -2.34 9.52
N TYR A 338 -0.08 -1.50 10.55
CA TYR A 338 -1.34 -1.37 11.30
C TYR A 338 -2.50 -0.85 10.45
N GLY A 339 -2.21 0.05 9.51
CA GLY A 339 -3.19 0.58 8.58
C GLY A 339 -3.79 -0.50 7.69
N VAL A 340 -5.12 -0.52 7.61
CA VAL A 340 -5.86 -1.33 6.63
C VAL A 340 -6.17 -0.45 5.43
N LEU A 341 -5.80 -0.94 4.25
CA LEU A 341 -6.11 -0.28 2.99
C LEU A 341 -6.94 -1.25 2.15
N PRO A 342 -8.26 -1.02 2.04
CA PRO A 342 -9.10 -1.82 1.17
C PRO A 342 -8.62 -1.68 -0.27
N GLU A 343 -8.34 -2.80 -0.93
CA GLU A 343 -7.95 -2.82 -2.32
C GLU A 343 -9.10 -3.26 -3.20
N ASN A 344 -9.16 -2.69 -4.40
CA ASN A 344 -9.97 -3.22 -5.48
C ASN A 344 -9.21 -4.36 -6.14
N ILE A 345 -9.73 -5.58 -5.98
CA ILE A 345 -9.02 -6.79 -6.37
C ILE A 345 -8.81 -6.84 -7.89
N ALA A 346 -9.82 -6.45 -8.68
CA ALA A 346 -9.71 -6.50 -10.13
C ALA A 346 -8.65 -5.53 -10.65
N THR A 347 -8.59 -4.29 -10.14
CA THR A 347 -7.55 -3.34 -10.56
C THR A 347 -6.17 -3.67 -10.05
N THR A 348 -6.08 -4.33 -8.89
CA THR A 348 -4.78 -4.69 -8.28
C THR A 348 -4.16 -5.92 -8.93
N TYR A 349 -4.97 -6.91 -9.29
CA TYR A 349 -4.46 -8.23 -9.73
C TYR A 349 -4.75 -8.57 -11.19
N LEU A 350 -5.73 -7.92 -11.83
CA LEU A 350 -6.16 -8.29 -13.18
C LEU A 350 -5.86 -7.20 -14.22
N VAL A 351 -6.05 -5.93 -13.84
CA VAL A 351 -5.84 -4.77 -14.72
C VAL A 351 -4.84 -3.76 -14.14
N ASN A 352 -3.83 -4.24 -13.43
CA ASN A 352 -2.75 -3.41 -12.86
C ASN A 352 -1.99 -2.60 -13.94
N ALA A 353 -1.99 -3.05 -15.19
CA ALA A 353 -1.47 -2.30 -16.33
C ALA A 353 -2.19 -0.96 -16.55
N LEU A 354 -3.42 -0.78 -16.09
CA LEU A 354 -4.08 0.54 -16.12
C LEU A 354 -3.52 1.46 -15.03
N PHE A 355 -3.28 0.92 -13.84
CA PHE A 355 -2.81 1.66 -12.66
C PHE A 355 -1.51 1.06 -12.13
N PRO A 356 -0.37 1.30 -12.81
CA PRO A 356 0.88 0.62 -12.52
C PRO A 356 1.40 0.97 -11.13
N ASN A 357 1.72 -0.04 -10.32
CA ASN A 357 2.33 0.12 -9.01
C ASN A 357 3.78 -0.39 -9.03
N VAL A 358 4.75 0.53 -9.11
CA VAL A 358 6.18 0.18 -9.23
C VAL A 358 6.85 0.17 -7.86
N VAL A 359 7.49 -0.93 -7.48
CA VAL A 359 8.12 -1.06 -6.15
C VAL A 359 9.31 -0.12 -5.97
N TYR A 360 10.20 -0.02 -6.97
CA TYR A 360 11.40 0.81 -6.90
C TYR A 360 11.57 1.65 -8.17
N TRP A 361 11.50 2.98 -8.04
CA TRP A 361 11.66 3.90 -9.18
C TRP A 361 12.25 5.26 -8.78
N PRO A 362 13.59 5.35 -8.62
CA PRO A 362 14.25 6.56 -8.14
C PRO A 362 13.99 7.83 -8.98
N ALA A 363 13.77 7.69 -10.28
CA ALA A 363 13.49 8.84 -11.15
C ALA A 363 12.14 9.48 -10.81
N LEU A 364 11.08 8.68 -10.66
CA LEU A 364 9.78 9.15 -10.19
C LEU A 364 9.89 9.73 -8.77
N ASP A 365 10.63 9.05 -7.88
CA ASP A 365 10.79 9.52 -6.51
C ASP A 365 11.49 10.90 -6.47
N ARG A 366 12.49 11.16 -7.32
CA ARG A 366 13.11 12.50 -7.43
C ARG A 366 12.16 13.53 -8.01
N ALA A 367 11.38 13.17 -9.03
CA ALA A 367 10.41 14.07 -9.64
C ALA A 367 9.35 14.56 -8.64
N LEU A 368 8.92 13.67 -7.73
CA LEU A 368 7.94 13.99 -6.68
C LEU A 368 8.56 14.63 -5.43
N GLU A 369 9.89 14.67 -5.30
CA GLU A 369 10.57 15.14 -4.10
C GLU A 369 10.23 16.59 -3.69
N PRO A 370 10.20 17.59 -4.60
CA PRO A 370 9.84 18.95 -4.23
C PRO A 370 8.44 19.04 -3.61
N LEU A 371 7.44 18.41 -4.26
CA LEU A 371 6.06 18.38 -3.78
C LEU A 371 5.96 17.71 -2.39
N ARG A 372 6.67 16.61 -2.18
CA ARG A 372 6.70 15.93 -0.87
C ARG A 372 7.36 16.80 0.19
N ASN A 373 8.46 17.47 -0.12
CA ASN A 373 9.17 18.30 0.85
C ASN A 373 8.33 19.51 1.29
N ASP A 374 7.68 20.19 0.35
CA ASP A 374 6.78 21.31 0.64
C ASP A 374 5.59 20.85 1.49
N PHE A 375 4.97 19.73 1.11
CA PHE A 375 3.88 19.12 1.87
C PHE A 375 4.31 18.75 3.29
N LEU A 376 5.43 18.05 3.45
CA LEU A 376 5.92 17.61 4.76
C LEU A 376 6.31 18.80 5.64
N ALA A 377 6.87 19.87 5.07
CA ALA A 377 7.13 21.10 5.80
C ALA A 377 5.84 21.74 6.34
N ALA A 378 4.77 21.77 5.52
CA ALA A 378 3.47 22.27 5.94
C ALA A 378 2.87 21.40 7.06
N VAL A 379 2.91 20.07 6.92
CA VAL A 379 2.44 19.13 7.96
C VAL A 379 3.19 19.30 9.28
N LEU A 380 4.52 19.42 9.22
CA LEU A 380 5.35 19.59 10.40
C LEU A 380 5.18 20.96 11.07
N SER A 381 4.61 21.96 10.38
CA SER A 381 4.30 23.26 10.97
C SER A 381 3.01 23.28 11.80
N LEU A 382 2.20 22.22 11.73
CA LEU A 382 0.98 22.06 12.55
C LEU A 382 1.26 21.56 13.97
N GLY A 383 2.43 20.96 14.21
CA GLY A 383 2.89 20.47 15.52
C GLY A 383 3.88 21.44 16.14
#